data_AF-A0A8J6MVU9-F1
#
_entry.id   AF-A0A8J6MVU9-F1
#
_cell.length_a   1.000
_cell.length_b   1.000
_cell.length_c   1.000
_cell.angle_alpha   90.00
_cell.angle_beta   90.00
_cell.angle_gamma   90.00
#
_symmetry.space_group_name_H-M   'P 1'
#
loop_
_entity.id
_entity.type
_entity.pdbx_description
1 polymer ?
#
loop_
_entity_poly.entity_id
_entity_poly.type
_entity_poly.pdbx_seq_one_letter_code
_entity_poly.pdbx_strand_id
1 'polypeptide(L)'
;MKTGEIYWVNLDPAIGDEIKKRRPVIVVNGGHEKHLRLAIVVPVTAWSPHWDKNPFFISLEPNPNNGLQKKSAVDCFQVRAISHKRFVEKIGNISDDGIDLIKKSIALILDIDPDHCE
;
A
#
# COMPACT_ATOMS: atom_id res chain seq x y z
N MET A 1 -4.88 -6.62 11.83
CA MET A 1 -4.17 -5.98 10.71
C MET A 1 -2.85 -5.47 11.22
N LYS A 2 -1.77 -5.94 10.61
CA LYS A 2 -0.38 -5.63 10.92
C LYS A 2 0.26 -4.97 9.70
N THR A 3 1.31 -4.18 9.95
CA THR A 3 2.13 -3.60 8.87
C THR A 3 2.70 -4.73 8.00
N GLY A 4 2.75 -4.52 6.68
CA GLY A 4 3.23 -5.52 5.72
C GLY A 4 2.17 -6.47 5.19
N GLU A 5 1.01 -6.59 5.86
CA GLU A 5 -0.05 -7.46 5.38
C GLU A 5 -0.71 -6.90 4.12
N ILE A 6 -1.02 -7.79 3.17
CA ILE A 6 -1.72 -7.47 1.92
C ILE A 6 -3.16 -7.98 2.01
N TYR A 7 -4.11 -7.10 1.72
CA TYR A 7 -5.54 -7.39 1.80
C TYR A 7 -6.27 -7.00 0.53
N TRP A 8 -7.28 -7.78 0.14
CA TRP A 8 -8.32 -7.27 -0.77
C TRP A 8 -9.22 -6.28 -0.04
N VAL A 9 -9.46 -5.14 -0.68
CA VAL A 9 -10.26 -4.05 -0.12
C VAL A 9 -11.15 -3.45 -1.21
N ASN A 10 -12.36 -3.03 -0.86
CA ASN A 10 -13.17 -2.19 -1.75
C ASN A 10 -12.87 -0.70 -1.54
N LEU A 11 -12.31 -0.04 -2.56
CA LEU A 11 -11.96 1.38 -2.54
C LEU A 11 -13.05 2.29 -3.12
N ASP A 12 -14.16 1.73 -3.61
CA ASP A 12 -15.29 2.53 -4.11
C ASP A 12 -16.14 3.14 -2.97
N PRO A 13 -16.80 4.28 -3.21
CA PRO A 13 -16.64 5.15 -4.38
C PRO A 13 -15.33 5.93 -4.33
N ALA A 14 -14.81 6.27 -5.51
CA ALA A 14 -13.65 7.14 -5.68
C ALA A 14 -13.94 8.19 -6.76
N ILE A 15 -13.28 9.35 -6.67
CA ILE A 15 -13.48 10.48 -7.59
C ILE A 15 -12.27 10.62 -8.52
N GLY A 16 -12.51 10.83 -9.81
CA GLY A 16 -11.44 11.05 -10.80
C GLY A 16 -10.43 9.90 -10.88
N ASP A 17 -9.16 10.26 -10.65
CA ASP A 17 -7.99 9.37 -10.74
C ASP A 17 -7.67 8.65 -9.42
N GLU A 18 -8.50 8.82 -8.39
CA GLU A 18 -8.38 7.99 -7.18
C GLU A 18 -8.47 6.50 -7.54
N ILE A 19 -7.58 5.69 -6.96
CA ILE A 19 -7.66 4.25 -7.14
C ILE A 19 -8.99 3.74 -6.57
N LYS A 20 -9.69 3.00 -7.43
CA LYS A 20 -11.07 2.56 -7.26
C LYS A 20 -11.23 1.05 -7.45
N LYS A 21 -12.44 0.55 -7.20
CA LYS A 21 -12.81 -0.88 -7.24
C LYS A 21 -12.18 -1.70 -6.13
N ARG A 22 -12.39 -3.01 -6.21
CA ARG A 22 -11.71 -4.00 -5.37
C ARG A 22 -10.24 -4.09 -5.78
N ARG A 23 -9.33 -3.75 -4.87
CA ARG A 23 -7.87 -3.76 -5.09
C ARG A 23 -7.14 -4.40 -3.92
N PRO A 24 -5.98 -5.04 -4.16
CA PRO A 24 -5.07 -5.33 -3.07
C PRO A 24 -4.53 -4.02 -2.50
N VAL A 25 -4.32 -3.98 -1.19
CA VAL A 25 -3.64 -2.88 -0.51
C VAL A 25 -2.64 -3.45 0.47
N ILE A 26 -1.55 -2.72 0.70
CA ILE A 26 -0.56 -3.03 1.73
C ILE A 26 -0.88 -2.17 2.95
N VAL A 27 -0.97 -2.80 4.11
CA VAL A 27 -1.15 -2.09 5.39
C VAL A 27 0.18 -1.47 5.81
N VAL A 28 0.21 -0.14 5.94
CA VAL A 28 1.35 0.59 6.50
C VAL A 28 1.17 0.79 8.00
N ASN A 29 -0.07 1.04 8.43
CA ASN A 29 -0.45 1.10 9.83
C ASN A 29 -1.86 0.49 10.03
N GLY A 30 -1.96 -0.55 10.85
CA GLY A 30 -3.23 -1.24 11.09
C GLY A 30 -4.18 -0.54 12.06
N GLY A 31 -3.70 0.44 12.84
CA GLY A 31 -4.49 1.18 13.84
C GLY A 31 -4.99 0.37 15.05
N HIS A 32 -4.95 -0.96 14.99
CA HIS A 32 -5.58 -1.87 15.96
C HIS A 32 -4.99 -1.75 17.37
N GLU A 33 -3.65 -1.65 17.49
CA GLU A 33 -2.97 -1.48 18.78
C GLU A 33 -3.33 -0.17 19.48
N LYS A 34 -3.83 0.81 18.73
CA LYS A 34 -4.27 2.11 19.24
C LYS A 34 -5.79 2.23 19.28
N HIS A 35 -6.52 1.12 19.18
CA HIS A 35 -7.99 1.06 19.13
C HIS A 35 -8.64 1.95 18.05
N LEU A 36 -7.92 2.23 16.96
CA LEU A 36 -8.44 3.01 15.84
C LEU A 36 -9.31 2.12 14.94
N ARG A 37 -10.34 2.71 14.33
CA ARG A 37 -11.22 2.04 13.34
C ARG A 37 -10.79 2.22 11.88
N LEU A 38 -9.66 2.91 11.69
CA LEU A 38 -9.06 3.20 10.40
C LEU A 38 -7.69 2.52 10.32
N ALA A 39 -7.30 2.15 9.10
CA ALA A 39 -5.96 1.72 8.77
C ALA A 39 -5.38 2.65 7.71
N ILE A 40 -4.07 2.91 7.75
CA ILE A 40 -3.34 3.57 6.68
C ILE A 40 -2.84 2.48 5.74
N VAL A 41 -3.21 2.59 4.47
CA VAL A 41 -2.87 1.61 3.44
C VAL A 41 -2.34 2.28 2.18
N VAL A 42 -1.63 1.48 1.38
CA VAL A 42 -1.20 1.86 0.04
C VAL A 42 -1.77 0.88 -0.98
N PRO A 43 -2.51 1.35 -1.99
CA PRO A 43 -3.11 0.49 -3.00
C PRO A 43 -2.09 -0.12 -3.96
N VAL A 44 -2.44 -1.29 -4.49
CA VAL A 44 -1.68 -2.03 -5.49
C VAL A 44 -2.42 -2.03 -6.83
N THR A 45 -1.71 -1.73 -7.90
CA THR A 45 -2.18 -1.73 -9.29
C THR A 45 -1.30 -2.61 -10.19
N ALA A 46 -1.68 -2.79 -11.45
CA ALA A 46 -0.86 -3.52 -12.41
C ALA A 46 0.36 -2.70 -12.82
N TRP A 47 1.55 -3.31 -12.86
CA TRP A 47 2.79 -2.63 -13.26
C TRP A 47 2.72 -2.08 -14.70
N SER A 48 3.32 -0.90 -14.91
CA SER A 48 3.54 -0.29 -16.21
C SER A 48 5.02 0.12 -16.35
N PRO A 49 5.70 -0.19 -17.48
CA PRO A 49 7.09 0.25 -17.72
C PRO A 49 7.29 1.77 -17.69
N HIS A 50 6.22 2.56 -17.83
CA HIS A 50 6.29 4.01 -17.68
C HIS A 50 6.76 4.46 -16.27
N TRP A 51 6.60 3.59 -15.26
CA TRP A 51 6.98 3.89 -13.88
C TRP A 51 8.40 3.47 -13.49
N ASP A 52 9.19 2.93 -14.43
CA ASP A 52 10.49 2.29 -14.16
C ASP A 52 11.58 3.21 -13.55
N LYS A 53 11.26 4.48 -13.30
CA LYS A 53 12.12 5.47 -12.61
C LYS A 53 11.35 6.39 -11.68
N ASN A 54 10.07 6.13 -11.46
CA ASN A 54 9.24 6.98 -10.61
C ASN A 54 9.34 6.49 -9.16
N PRO A 55 9.86 7.30 -8.23
CA PRO A 55 10.08 6.89 -6.83
C PRO A 55 8.77 6.63 -6.06
N PHE A 56 7.62 7.02 -6.61
CA PHE A 56 6.30 6.81 -6.01
C PHE A 56 5.67 5.46 -6.37
N PHE A 57 6.29 4.70 -7.28
CA PHE A 57 5.80 3.40 -7.72
C PHE A 57 6.83 2.32 -7.42
N ILE A 58 6.49 1.42 -6.49
CA ILE A 58 7.38 0.31 -6.13
C ILE A 58 6.91 -0.96 -6.84
N SER A 59 7.79 -1.56 -7.63
CA SER A 59 7.51 -2.82 -8.31
C SER A 59 7.45 -3.98 -7.32
N LEU A 60 6.43 -4.83 -7.45
CA LEU A 60 6.31 -6.11 -6.74
C LEU A 60 6.21 -7.26 -7.72
N GLU A 61 7.16 -8.18 -7.62
CA GLU A 61 7.08 -9.47 -8.30
C GLU A 61 6.14 -10.42 -7.54
N PRO A 62 5.33 -11.22 -8.25
CA PRO A 62 4.47 -12.20 -7.62
C PRO A 62 5.30 -13.28 -6.94
N ASN A 63 4.93 -13.65 -5.71
CA ASN A 63 5.56 -14.73 -4.99
C ASN A 63 4.57 -15.42 -4.02
N PRO A 64 4.90 -16.62 -3.51
CA PRO A 64 4.00 -17.35 -2.62
C PRO A 64 3.63 -16.62 -1.32
N ASN A 65 4.47 -15.70 -0.84
CA ASN A 65 4.22 -14.96 0.40
C ASN A 65 3.27 -13.78 0.20
N ASN A 66 3.33 -13.08 -0.94
CA ASN A 66 2.52 -11.89 -1.20
C ASN A 66 1.17 -12.20 -1.87
N GLY A 67 1.00 -13.40 -2.42
CA GLY A 67 -0.27 -13.86 -3.00
C GLY A 67 -0.67 -13.14 -4.30
N LEU A 68 0.23 -12.33 -4.88
CA LEU A 68 0.00 -11.64 -6.14
C LEU A 68 0.13 -12.62 -7.32
N GLN A 69 -0.68 -12.43 -8.35
CA GLN A 69 -0.70 -13.30 -9.54
C GLN A 69 0.15 -12.77 -10.71
N LYS A 70 0.57 -11.51 -10.63
CA LYS A 70 1.34 -10.84 -11.68
C LYS A 70 2.18 -9.72 -11.09
N LYS A 71 3.17 -9.29 -11.86
CA LYS A 71 3.95 -8.09 -11.57
C LYS A 71 3.02 -6.90 -11.35
N SER A 72 3.19 -6.23 -10.22
CA SER A 72 2.30 -5.19 -9.72
C SER A 72 3.10 -3.96 -9.30
N ALA A 73 2.43 -2.83 -9.13
CA ALA A 73 2.99 -1.60 -8.59
C ALA A 73 2.26 -1.23 -7.31
N VAL A 74 3.01 -0.86 -6.29
CA VAL A 74 2.50 -0.16 -5.11
C VAL A 74 2.50 1.33 -5.44
N ASP A 75 1.32 1.92 -5.56
CA ASP A 75 1.16 3.34 -5.88
C ASP A 75 1.16 4.15 -4.57
N CYS A 76 2.35 4.57 -4.14
CA CYS A 76 2.55 5.24 -2.85
C CYS A 76 1.88 6.61 -2.81
N PHE A 77 1.68 7.26 -3.96
CA PHE A 77 1.01 8.57 -4.03
C PHE A 77 -0.47 8.48 -3.65
N GLN A 78 -1.07 7.30 -3.78
CA GLN A 78 -2.46 7.03 -3.42
C GLN A 78 -2.59 6.47 -1.98
N VAL A 79 -1.60 6.71 -1.11
CA VAL A 79 -1.68 6.37 0.32
C VAL A 79 -2.91 7.02 0.96
N ARG A 80 -3.67 6.25 1.73
CA ARG A 80 -4.91 6.77 2.35
C ARG A 80 -5.32 6.03 3.61
N ALA A 81 -6.06 6.73 4.46
CA ALA A 81 -6.80 6.12 5.55
C ALA A 81 -8.09 5.47 5.03
N ILE A 82 -8.36 4.24 5.45
CA ILE A 82 -9.59 3.51 5.11
C ILE A 82 -10.22 2.86 6.34
N SER A 83 -11.55 2.74 6.34
CA SER A 83 -12.26 2.02 7.39
C SER A 83 -11.91 0.53 7.38
N HIS A 84 -11.74 -0.06 8.56
CA HIS A 84 -11.58 -1.50 8.74
C HIS A 84 -12.72 -2.30 8.10
N LYS A 85 -13.91 -1.70 7.97
CA LYS A 85 -15.07 -2.32 7.30
C LYS A 85 -14.88 -2.57 5.80
N ARG A 86 -13.86 -1.96 5.17
CA ARG A 86 -13.57 -2.13 3.73
C ARG A 86 -12.72 -3.37 3.43
N PHE A 87 -12.07 -3.95 4.45
CA PHE A 87 -11.21 -5.12 4.29
C PHE A 87 -12.06 -6.38 4.09
N VAL A 88 -11.65 -7.20 3.13
CA VAL A 88 -12.37 -8.43 2.75
C VAL A 88 -11.60 -9.66 3.21
N GLU A 89 -10.39 -9.86 2.68
CA GLU A 89 -9.57 -11.04 2.98
C GLU A 89 -8.08 -10.70 2.91
N LYS A 90 -7.28 -11.33 3.77
CA LYS A 90 -5.82 -11.28 3.71
C LYS A 90 -5.34 -12.21 2.60
N ILE A 91 -4.44 -11.74 1.74
CA ILE A 91 -3.86 -12.56 0.66
C ILE A 91 -2.38 -12.87 0.82
N GLY A 92 -1.66 -12.09 1.64
CA GLY A 92 -0.22 -12.30 1.79
C GLY A 92 0.45 -11.22 2.63
N ASN A 93 1.77 -11.16 2.52
CA ASN A 93 2.60 -10.15 3.14
C ASN A 93 3.70 -9.72 2.16
N ILE A 94 4.15 -8.47 2.27
CA ILE A 94 5.39 -7.99 1.66
C ILE A 94 6.56 -8.23 2.63
N SER A 95 7.80 -8.20 2.13
CA SER A 95 9.01 -8.20 2.97
C SER A 95 9.18 -6.89 3.75
N ASP A 96 10.00 -6.93 4.80
CA ASP A 96 10.36 -5.75 5.58
C ASP A 96 11.06 -4.69 4.73
N ASP A 97 12.01 -5.09 3.86
CA ASP A 97 12.64 -4.19 2.88
C ASP A 97 11.62 -3.48 1.99
N GLY A 98 10.56 -4.19 1.58
CA GLY A 98 9.49 -3.63 0.79
C GLY A 98 8.66 -2.61 1.58
N ILE A 99 8.41 -2.86 2.87
CA ILE A 99 7.79 -1.87 3.76
C ILE A 99 8.65 -0.63 3.95
N ASP A 100 9.95 -0.79 4.09
CA ASP A 100 10.85 0.34 4.28
C ASP A 100 10.96 1.20 3.02
N LEU A 101 10.97 0.58 1.83
CA LEU A 101 10.85 1.31 0.57
C LEU A 101 9.54 2.08 0.47
N ILE A 102 8.41 1.48 0.86
CA ILE A 102 7.10 2.15 0.88
C ILE A 102 7.12 3.36 1.83
N LYS A 103 7.65 3.20 3.04
CA LYS A 103 7.74 4.30 4.01
C LYS A 103 8.62 5.45 3.50
N LYS A 104 9.77 5.15 2.90
CA LYS A 104 10.64 6.15 2.27
C LYS A 104 9.93 6.90 1.15
N SER A 105 9.20 6.17 0.31
CA SER A 105 8.40 6.76 -0.77
C SER A 105 7.29 7.68 -0.21
N ILE A 106 6.57 7.25 0.83
CA ILE A 106 5.56 8.07 1.51
C ILE A 106 6.18 9.32 2.13
N ALA A 107 7.35 9.21 2.79
CA ALA A 107 8.06 10.36 3.34
C ALA A 107 8.38 11.38 2.25
N LEU A 108 8.91 10.92 1.11
CA LEU A 108 9.17 11.78 -0.06
C LEU A 108 7.91 12.46 -0.59
N ILE A 109 6.77 11.75 -0.64
CA ILE A 109 5.48 12.30 -1.09
C ILE A 109 4.97 13.39 -0.15
N LEU A 110 5.23 13.22 1.15
CA LEU A 110 4.81 14.15 2.21
C LEU A 110 5.83 15.27 2.46
N ASP A 111 6.91 15.33 1.67
CA ASP A 111 8.03 16.27 1.87
C ASP A 111 8.63 16.19 3.28
N ILE A 112 8.70 14.97 3.82
CA ILE A 112 9.31 14.66 5.12
C ILE A 112 10.74 14.21 4.86
N ASP A 113 11.69 14.94 5.45
CA ASP A 113 13.09 14.55 5.43
C ASP A 113 13.29 13.23 6.23
N PRO A 114 13.70 12.13 5.57
CA PRO A 114 13.93 10.85 6.25
C PRO A 114 15.03 10.91 7.29
N ASP A 115 15.98 11.84 7.17
CA ASP A 115 17.17 11.93 8.01
C ASP A 115 16.91 12.66 9.35
N HIS A 116 15.70 13.19 9.56
CA HIS A 116 15.31 13.94 10.77
C HIS A 116 14.28 13.22 11.66
N CYS A 117 13.96 11.95 11.39
CA CYS A 117 13.08 11.16 12.24
C CYS A 117 13.90 10.36 13.27
N GLU A 118 14.23 10.99 14.41
CA GLU A 118 14.71 10.29 15.62
C GLU A 118 13.62 9.43 16.28
#